data_AF-A0A090V836-F1
#
_entry.id   AF-A0A090V836-F1
#
_cell.length_a   1.000
_cell.length_b   1.000
_cell.length_c   1.000
_cell.angle_alpha   90.00
_cell.angle_beta   90.00
_cell.angle_gamma   90.00
#
_symmetry.space_group_name_H-M   'P 1'
#
loop_
_entity.id
_entity.type
_entity.pdbx_description
1 polymer ?
#
loop_
_entity_poly.entity_id
_entity_poly.type
_entity_poly.pdbx_seq_one_letter_code
_entity_poly.pdbx_strand_id
1 'polypeptide(L)' 'MYDKYTINRCDAMEWLAEHYPTFPDKMPNVPLKADWCSASLFMGWCFIILLDGSLVFADCLSPPIRAEDMAGFKLPELI' A
#
# COMPACT_ATOMS: atom_id res chain seq x y z
N MET A 1 7.54 -21.84 2.32
CA MET A 1 6.62 -21.30 3.33
C MET A 1 6.91 -19.80 3.38
N TYR A 2 6.09 -18.98 2.70
CA TYR A 2 6.26 -17.53 2.75
C TYR A 2 5.81 -17.07 4.13
N ASP A 3 6.69 -16.34 4.82
CA ASP A 3 6.43 -15.85 6.16
C ASP A 3 5.25 -14.89 6.10
N LYS A 4 4.27 -15.08 6.99
CA LYS A 4 2.97 -14.37 6.93
C LYS A 4 3.09 -12.84 7.15
N TYR A 5 4.32 -12.37 7.38
CA TYR A 5 4.69 -11.02 7.75
C TYR A 5 5.46 -10.27 6.64
N THR A 6 5.86 -10.94 5.56
CA THR A 6 6.48 -10.29 4.41
C THR A 6 5.46 -10.25 3.28
N ILE A 7 4.56 -9.26 3.33
CA ILE A 7 3.79 -8.94 2.13
C ILE A 7 4.76 -8.38 1.11
N ASN A 8 4.70 -8.95 -0.09
CA ASN A 8 5.52 -8.51 -1.19
C ASN A 8 5.08 -7.09 -1.60
N ARG A 9 6.05 -6.18 -1.80
CA ARG A 9 5.80 -4.82 -2.30
C ARG A 9 4.90 -4.82 -3.56
N CYS A 10 5.02 -5.84 -4.43
CA CYS A 10 4.14 -5.99 -5.59
C CYS A 10 2.67 -6.11 -5.18
N ASP A 11 2.34 -7.01 -4.25
CA ASP A 11 0.96 -7.20 -3.77
C ASP A 11 0.40 -5.92 -3.14
N ALA A 12 1.24 -5.17 -2.41
CA ALA A 12 0.85 -3.88 -1.84
C ALA A 12 0.58 -2.82 -2.92
N MET A 13 1.39 -2.79 -3.99
CA MET A 13 1.18 -1.90 -5.14
C MET A 13 -0.07 -2.28 -5.96
N GLU A 14 -0.32 -3.57 -6.16
CA GLU A 14 -1.53 -4.06 -6.82
C GLU A 14 -2.78 -3.66 -6.03
N TRP A 15 -2.79 -3.91 -4.73
CA TRP A 15 -3.89 -3.49 -3.85
C TRP A 15 -4.11 -1.97 -3.89
N LEU A 16 -3.04 -1.18 -3.84
CA LEU A 16 -3.13 0.28 -3.95
C LEU A 16 -3.75 0.70 -5.28
N ALA A 17 -3.36 0.09 -6.40
CA ALA A 17 -3.91 0.41 -7.71
C ALA A 17 -5.41 0.08 -7.83
N GLU A 18 -5.86 -1.00 -7.19
CA GLU A 18 -7.27 -1.40 -7.18
C GLU A 18 -8.16 -0.48 -6.32
N HIS A 19 -7.65 -0.03 -5.17
CA HIS A 19 -8.47 0.67 -4.16
C HIS A 19 -8.25 2.20 -4.15
N TYR A 20 -7.09 2.65 -4.65
CA TYR A 20 -6.68 4.05 -4.74
C TYR A 20 -6.15 4.31 -6.16
N PRO A 21 -7.04 4.51 -7.16
CA PRO A 21 -6.65 4.71 -8.56
C PRO A 21 -5.75 5.95 -8.76
N THR A 22 -5.65 6.80 -7.73
CA THR A 22 -4.63 7.84 -7.62
C THR A 22 -4.07 7.78 -6.20
N PHE A 23 -2.74 7.85 -6.09
CA PHE A 23 -2.10 7.89 -4.77
C PHE A 23 -2.60 9.13 -4.02
N PRO A 24 -3.08 8.97 -2.77
CA PRO A 24 -3.73 10.08 -2.09
C PRO A 24 -2.73 11.15 -1.65
N ASP A 25 -3.11 12.42 -1.78
CA ASP A 25 -2.30 13.56 -1.32
C ASP A 25 -2.33 13.77 0.20
N LYS A 26 -3.29 13.12 0.88
CA LYS A 26 -3.55 13.24 2.31
C LYS A 26 -4.02 11.91 2.90
N MET A 27 -3.87 11.75 4.21
CA MET A 27 -4.29 10.54 4.92
C MET A 27 -5.74 10.18 4.55
N PRO A 28 -5.98 9.03 3.91
CA PRO A 28 -7.33 8.63 3.56
C PRO A 28 -8.10 8.27 4.84
N ASN A 29 -9.39 8.61 4.87
CA ASN A 29 -10.26 8.21 5.97
C ASN A 29 -10.67 6.75 5.78
N VAL A 30 -9.75 5.84 6.08
CA VAL A 30 -9.96 4.39 5.95
C VAL A 30 -10.40 3.85 7.30
N PRO A 31 -11.48 3.04 7.37
CA PRO A 31 -11.80 2.33 8.59
C PRO A 31 -10.59 1.49 9.01
N LEU A 32 -10.27 1.51 10.31
CA LEU A 32 -9.21 0.68 10.93
C LEU A 32 -9.44 -0.83 10.76
N LYS A 33 -10.51 -1.26 10.10
CA LYS A 33 -10.72 -2.62 9.65
C LYS A 33 -11.76 -2.58 8.53
N ALA A 34 -11.37 -2.98 7.34
CA ALA A 34 -12.28 -3.13 6.23
C ALA A 34 -12.37 -4.63 5.89
N ASP A 35 -13.58 -5.17 5.74
CA ASP A 35 -13.80 -6.60 5.51
C ASP A 35 -13.15 -7.13 4.21
N TRP A 36 -12.83 -6.22 3.29
CA TRP A 36 -12.15 -6.48 2.02
C TRP A 36 -10.61 -6.36 2.08
N CYS A 37 -10.04 -5.83 3.17
CA CYS A 37 -8.60 -5.74 3.33
C CYS A 37 -8.10 -6.97 4.08
N SER A 38 -7.22 -7.77 3.47
CA SER A 38 -6.67 -8.96 4.11
C SER A 38 -5.96 -8.56 5.41
N ALA A 39 -6.09 -9.37 6.47
CA ALA A 39 -5.47 -9.07 7.75
C ALA A 39 -3.95 -8.89 7.64
N SER A 40 -3.32 -9.58 6.69
CA SER A 40 -1.90 -9.41 6.38
C SER A 40 -1.60 -8.03 5.78
N LEU A 41 -2.41 -7.54 4.83
CA LEU A 41 -2.19 -6.24 4.17
C LEU A 41 -2.46 -5.09 5.14
N PHE A 42 -3.47 -5.26 6.00
CA PHE A 42 -3.77 -4.35 7.08
C PHE A 42 -2.73 -4.35 8.23
N MET A 43 -2.19 -5.51 8.62
CA MET A 43 -1.18 -5.59 9.69
C MET A 43 0.23 -5.22 9.22
N GLY A 44 0.53 -5.41 7.93
CA GLY A 44 1.83 -5.15 7.34
C GLY A 44 1.97 -3.71 6.86
N TRP A 45 1.06 -3.25 5.99
CA TRP A 45 1.20 -1.98 5.28
C TRP A 45 0.14 -0.97 5.70
N CYS A 46 0.57 0.27 5.95
CA CYS A 46 -0.34 1.34 6.32
C CYS A 46 0.11 2.69 5.75
N PHE A 47 -0.84 3.62 5.60
CA PHE A 47 -0.50 5.00 5.29
C PHE A 47 0.12 5.68 6.51
N ILE A 48 1.26 6.32 6.33
CA ILE A 48 1.98 7.07 7.36
C ILE A 48 2.44 8.41 6.81
N ILE A 49 2.53 9.40 7.68
CA ILE A 49 3.09 10.71 7.37
C ILE A 49 4.52 10.73 7.90
N LEU A 50 5.49 10.96 7.02
CA LEU A 50 6.89 11.13 7.41
C LEU A 50 7.12 12.50 8.07
N LEU A 51 8.28 12.68 8.71
CA LEU A 51 8.63 13.93 9.40
C LEU A 51 8.67 15.15 8.46
N ASP A 52 8.92 14.93 7.18
CA ASP A 52 8.90 15.96 6.14
C ASP A 52 7.50 16.29 5.61
N GLY A 53 6.46 15.62 6.13
CA GLY A 53 5.06 15.80 5.73
C GLY A 53 4.63 14.92 4.56
N SER A 54 5.53 14.11 3.99
CA SER A 54 5.19 13.22 2.86
C SER A 54 4.28 12.08 3.32
N LEU A 55 3.18 11.86 2.61
CA LEU A 55 2.37 10.67 2.78
C LEU A 55 3.00 9.49 2.03
N VAL A 56 3.20 8.39 2.72
CA VAL A 56 3.69 7.14 2.13
C VAL A 56 2.85 5.96 2.59
N PHE A 57 2.87 4.87 1.82
CA PHE A 57 2.30 3.59 2.22
C PHE A 57 3.46 2.66 2.55
N ALA A 58 3.58 2.23 3.81
CA ALA A 58 4.78 1.55 4.28
C ALA A 58 4.47 0.41 5.25
N ASP A 59 5.35 -0.59 5.25
CA ASP A 59 5.50 -1.55 6.33
C ASP A 59 6.83 -1.28 7.09
N CYS A 60 7.14 -2.08 8.11
CA CYS A 60 8.37 -1.94 8.90
C CYS A 60 9.58 -2.70 8.33
N LEU A 61 9.43 -3.44 7.24
CA LEU A 61 10.42 -4.38 6.69
C LEU A 61 10.87 -4.03 5.26
N SER A 62 10.10 -3.22 4.55
CA SER A 62 10.16 -2.93 3.13
C SER A 62 10.27 -1.42 2.91
N PRO A 63 10.87 -0.98 1.78
CA PRO A 63 10.84 0.42 1.40
C PRO A 63 9.39 0.93 1.24
N PRO A 64 9.12 2.17 1.67
CA PRO A 64 7.80 2.80 1.50
C PRO A 64 7.44 2.95 0.01
N ILE A 65 6.14 2.90 -0.29
CA ILE A 65 5.56 3.24 -1.58
C ILE A 65 5.13 4.72 -1.55
N ARG A 66 5.61 5.47 -2.53
CA ARG A 66 5.37 6.91 -2.71
C ARG A 66 4.46 7.17 -3.91
N ALA A 67 3.96 8.39 -4.03
CA ALA A 67 3.22 8.83 -5.22
C ALA A 67 4.01 8.60 -6.52
N GLU A 68 5.33 8.84 -6.49
CA GLU A 68 6.24 8.61 -7.63
C GLU A 68 6.31 7.14 -8.06
N ASP A 69 6.24 6.21 -7.10
CA ASP A 69 6.23 4.76 -7.40
C ASP A 69 4.96 4.37 -8.15
N MET A 70 3.83 5.05 -7.88
CA MET A 70 2.56 4.81 -8.56
C MET A 70 2.45 5.50 -9.92
N ALA A 71 3.21 6.58 -10.17
CA ALA A 71 3.10 7.39 -11.38
C ALA A 71 3.37 6.61 -12.69
N GLY A 72 4.07 5.48 -12.61
CA GLY A 72 4.32 4.58 -13.74
C GLY A 72 3.80 3.15 -13.54
N PHE A 73 3.12 2.87 -12.42
CA PHE A 73 2.64 1.53 -12.13
C PHE A 73 1.43 1.18 -13.00
N LYS A 74 1.42 -0.04 -13.52
CA LYS A 74 0.30 -0.61 -14.27
C LYS A 74 0.01 -1.99 -13.72
N LEU A 75 -1.27 -2.27 -13.48
CA LEU A 75 -1.70 -3.62 -13.17
C LEU A 75 -1.31 -4.56 -14.33
N PRO A 76 -0.85 -5.79 -14.04
CA PRO A 76 -0.60 -6.78 -15.07
C PRO A 76 -1.87 -6.98 -15.92
N GLU A 77 -1.72 -7.00 -17.25
CA GLU A 77 -2.81 -7.40 -18.13
C GLU A 77 -3.05 -8.90 -17.93
N LEU A 78 -4.24 -9.27 -17.42
CA LEU A 78 -4.67 -10.67 -17.33
C LEU A 78 -4.93 -11.18 -18.76
N ILE A 79 -4.04 -12.04 -19.26
CA ILE A 79 -4.19 -12.76 -20.55
C ILE A 79 -5.16 -13.94 -20.38
#